data_AF-A0A6I9P019-F1
#
_entry.id   AF-A0A6I9P019-F1
#
_cell.length_a   1.000
_cell.length_b   1.000
_cell.length_c   1.000
_cell.angle_alpha   90.00
_cell.angle_beta   90.00
_cell.angle_gamma   90.00
#
_symmetry.space_group_name_H-M   'P 1'
#
loop_
_entity.id
_entity.type
_entity.pdbx_description
1 polymer ?
#
loop_
_entity_poly.entity_id
_entity_poly.type
_entity_poly.pdbx_seq_one_letter_code
_entity_poly.pdbx_strand_id
1 'polypeptide(L)'
;SIMSDIQRDNRVVSLSSRAGIRNSLVTILDQLQRCQKSLNEFLEEKRSAFPRFYFIGDDDLLEILGQATNPTVIQSHLKKLFAGIHSVVFDEQCQHIVAMCSLEGEIVPLRNLVRISSLVEMWLSELSVEMKETLKHLLYECLSAGRKGNVDPSRYPSQILCLAEQIQFTEDVERALKEQNLQQLELELSAKLEHYTTVDTSSDDQANSETSVLQLKLKALILDIIHNISVVKQLNQAGVTSADAWAWKKQLRFYMGTDKGCLIHMVDAQFSYTYEYQGNAAKLVHTPLTDKCYLTLTQAMMMGLGGNPYGPAGTGKTESVKALGGLFGRQVLVFNCDEGIDVKSMGRIFVGLVKCGAWGCFDEFNRLEEAVLSAVSMQIQAIQDSLKHHKNSCELLGKE
;
A
#
# COMPACT_ATOMS: atom_id res chain seq x y z
N SER A 1 -34.50 -36.43 4.45
CA SER A 1 -34.00 -35.20 3.79
C SER A 1 -34.31 -35.31 2.31
N ILE A 2 -34.51 -34.19 1.59
CA ILE A 2 -34.70 -34.25 0.13
C ILE A 2 -33.59 -35.06 -0.53
N MET A 3 -32.35 -34.83 -0.11
CA MET A 3 -31.16 -35.52 -0.61
C MET A 3 -31.12 -37.01 -0.26
N SER A 4 -31.58 -37.43 0.93
CA SER A 4 -31.59 -38.87 1.30
C SER A 4 -32.60 -39.67 0.49
N ASP A 5 -33.70 -39.04 0.07
CA ASP A 5 -34.75 -39.71 -0.69
C ASP A 5 -34.35 -39.83 -2.16
N ILE A 6 -33.65 -38.82 -2.70
CA ILE A 6 -32.99 -38.87 -4.03
C ILE A 6 -31.91 -39.96 -4.05
N GLN A 7 -31.14 -40.09 -2.97
CA GLN A 7 -30.13 -41.14 -2.85
C GLN A 7 -30.75 -42.55 -2.86
N ARG A 8 -31.96 -42.70 -2.32
CA ARG A 8 -32.70 -43.98 -2.29
C ARG A 8 -33.38 -44.31 -3.62
N ASP A 9 -33.91 -43.31 -4.33
CA ASP A 9 -34.54 -43.46 -5.64
C ASP A 9 -34.10 -42.35 -6.59
N ASN A 10 -33.19 -42.69 -7.50
CA ASN A 10 -32.55 -41.78 -8.44
C ASN A 10 -33.40 -41.46 -9.69
N ARG A 11 -34.61 -42.01 -9.82
CA ARG A 11 -35.47 -41.76 -10.97
C ARG A 11 -36.04 -40.35 -10.90
N VAL A 12 -35.87 -39.54 -11.94
CA VAL A 12 -36.36 -38.14 -11.99
C VAL A 12 -37.87 -38.03 -11.72
N VAL A 13 -38.66 -39.02 -12.14
CA VAL A 13 -40.12 -39.06 -11.91
C VAL A 13 -40.48 -39.25 -10.43
N SER A 14 -39.59 -39.80 -9.61
CA SER A 14 -39.84 -39.97 -8.16
C SER A 14 -39.94 -38.61 -7.46
N LEU A 15 -39.22 -37.59 -7.95
CA LEU A 15 -39.26 -36.22 -7.43
C LEU A 15 -40.64 -35.56 -7.59
N SER A 16 -41.32 -35.79 -8.73
CA SER A 16 -42.65 -35.23 -8.97
C SER A 16 -43.74 -35.92 -8.14
N SER A 17 -43.52 -37.20 -7.78
CA SER A 17 -44.43 -37.98 -6.93
C SER A 17 -44.35 -37.60 -5.44
N ARG A 18 -43.35 -36.81 -5.05
CA ARG A 18 -43.14 -36.41 -3.66
C ARG A 18 -44.15 -35.34 -3.23
N ALA A 19 -44.96 -35.69 -2.24
CA ALA A 19 -45.91 -34.76 -1.64
C ALA A 19 -45.20 -33.51 -1.08
N GLY A 20 -45.71 -32.33 -1.42
CA GLY A 20 -45.28 -31.05 -0.83
C GLY A 20 -43.89 -30.55 -1.24
N ILE A 21 -43.19 -31.19 -2.18
CA ILE A 21 -41.81 -30.80 -2.57
C ILE A 21 -41.72 -29.34 -3.01
N ARG A 22 -42.73 -28.83 -3.74
CA ARG A 22 -42.78 -27.42 -4.17
C ARG A 22 -42.76 -26.48 -2.97
N ASN A 23 -43.59 -26.73 -1.96
CA ASN A 23 -43.66 -25.89 -0.76
C ASN A 23 -42.38 -26.01 0.06
N SER A 24 -41.81 -27.21 0.19
CA SER A 24 -40.51 -27.40 0.85
C SER A 24 -39.40 -26.60 0.17
N LEU A 25 -39.30 -26.64 -1.16
CA LEU A 25 -38.30 -25.90 -1.91
C LEU A 25 -38.49 -24.38 -1.78
N VAL A 26 -39.74 -23.89 -1.88
CA VAL A 26 -40.05 -22.47 -1.68
C VAL A 26 -39.66 -22.01 -0.27
N THR A 27 -39.96 -22.80 0.76
CA THR A 27 -39.57 -22.48 2.14
C THR A 27 -38.06 -22.49 2.34
N ILE A 28 -37.34 -23.46 1.75
CA ILE A 28 -35.87 -23.52 1.81
C ILE A 28 -35.27 -22.29 1.11
N LEU A 29 -35.82 -21.88 -0.04
CA LEU A 29 -35.39 -20.67 -0.75
C LEU A 29 -35.62 -19.41 0.09
N ASP A 30 -36.79 -19.26 0.72
CA ASP A 30 -37.08 -18.12 1.61
C ASP A 30 -36.14 -18.10 2.82
N GLN A 31 -35.88 -19.26 3.44
CA GLN A 31 -34.93 -19.36 4.55
C GLN A 31 -33.51 -19.00 4.13
N LEU A 32 -33.04 -19.50 2.98
CA LEU A 32 -31.73 -19.14 2.43
C LEU A 32 -31.63 -17.64 2.16
N GLN A 33 -32.66 -17.04 1.58
CA GLN A 33 -32.67 -15.60 1.28
C GLN A 33 -32.59 -14.75 2.56
N ARG A 34 -33.30 -15.16 3.63
CA ARG A 34 -33.21 -14.50 4.94
C ARG A 34 -31.82 -14.64 5.56
N CYS A 35 -31.27 -15.86 5.56
CA CYS A 35 -29.92 -16.11 6.05
C CYS A 35 -28.89 -15.28 5.28
N GLN A 36 -29.01 -15.18 3.96
CA GLN A 36 -28.09 -14.40 3.14
C GLN A 36 -28.20 -12.90 3.40
N LYS A 37 -29.40 -12.38 3.66
CA LYS A 37 -29.58 -10.98 4.07
C LYS A 37 -28.90 -10.71 5.41
N SER A 38 -29.14 -11.54 6.42
CA SER A 38 -28.49 -11.40 7.73
C SER A 38 -26.97 -11.52 7.63
N LEU A 39 -26.48 -12.43 6.78
CA LEU A 39 -25.06 -12.60 6.53
C LEU A 39 -24.45 -11.35 5.90
N ASN A 40 -25.10 -10.77 4.88
CA ASN A 40 -24.62 -9.55 4.24
C ASN A 40 -24.56 -8.37 5.20
N GLU A 41 -25.56 -8.22 6.07
CA GLU A 41 -25.58 -7.19 7.12
C GLU A 41 -24.42 -7.40 8.10
N PHE A 42 -24.18 -8.64 8.54
CA PHE A 42 -23.05 -8.99 9.41
C PHE A 42 -21.69 -8.72 8.75
N LEU A 43 -21.52 -9.09 7.48
CA LEU A 43 -20.26 -8.84 6.75
C LEU A 43 -19.99 -7.34 6.57
N GLU A 44 -21.03 -6.54 6.32
CA GLU A 44 -20.92 -5.09 6.21
C GLU A 44 -20.54 -4.42 7.55
N GLU A 45 -21.06 -4.94 8.67
CA GLU A 45 -20.66 -4.52 10.02
C GLU A 45 -19.16 -4.79 10.23
N LYS A 46 -18.69 -5.99 9.89
CA LYS A 46 -17.27 -6.35 10.01
C LYS A 46 -16.37 -5.51 9.10
N ARG A 47 -16.81 -5.21 7.88
CA ARG A 47 -16.09 -4.28 6.98
C ARG A 47 -16.00 -2.87 7.53
N SER A 48 -17.06 -2.41 8.18
CA SER A 48 -17.07 -1.10 8.80
C SER A 48 -16.13 -1.04 10.00
N ALA A 49 -15.99 -2.14 10.75
CA ALA A 49 -15.07 -2.25 11.87
C ALA A 49 -13.59 -2.29 11.43
N PHE A 50 -13.27 -3.01 10.35
CA PHE A 50 -11.93 -3.03 9.74
C PHE A 50 -11.99 -2.76 8.23
N PRO A 51 -11.74 -1.51 7.80
CA PRO A 51 -11.96 -1.07 6.42
C PRO A 51 -11.19 -1.83 5.32
N ARG A 52 -10.09 -2.52 5.63
CA ARG A 52 -9.39 -3.31 4.61
C ARG A 52 -10.22 -4.51 4.13
N PHE A 53 -11.23 -4.94 4.90
CA PHE A 53 -12.14 -5.99 4.47
C PHE A 53 -13.08 -5.59 3.32
N TYR A 54 -13.14 -4.31 2.95
CA TYR A 54 -13.89 -3.90 1.75
C TYR A 54 -13.30 -4.51 0.48
N PHE A 55 -12.00 -4.85 0.48
CA PHE A 55 -11.25 -5.31 -0.70
C PHE A 55 -11.07 -6.83 -0.79
N ILE A 56 -11.67 -7.59 0.13
CA ILE A 56 -11.68 -9.06 0.09
C ILE A 56 -13.07 -9.58 -0.24
N GLY A 57 -13.10 -10.75 -0.87
CA GLY A 57 -14.34 -11.45 -1.20
C GLY A 57 -15.10 -11.91 0.05
N ASP A 58 -16.40 -12.15 -0.10
CA ASP A 58 -17.25 -12.61 1.00
C ASP A 58 -16.77 -13.96 1.56
N ASP A 59 -16.34 -14.88 0.69
CA ASP A 59 -15.83 -16.20 1.07
C ASP A 59 -14.53 -16.12 1.90
N ASP A 60 -13.56 -15.31 1.44
CA ASP A 60 -12.32 -15.05 2.17
C ASP A 60 -12.60 -14.41 3.53
N LEU A 61 -13.52 -13.44 3.58
CA LEU A 61 -13.89 -12.76 4.82
C LEU A 61 -14.53 -13.74 5.82
N LEU A 62 -15.41 -14.63 5.35
CA LEU A 62 -16.03 -15.64 6.20
C LEU A 62 -15.01 -16.65 6.73
N GLU A 63 -14.02 -17.03 5.92
CA GLU A 63 -12.94 -17.92 6.35
C GLU A 63 -12.10 -17.28 7.45
N ILE A 64 -11.71 -16.01 7.27
CA ILE A 64 -10.98 -15.22 8.27
C ILE A 64 -11.77 -15.10 9.58
N LEU A 65 -13.07 -14.78 9.49
CA LEU A 65 -13.92 -14.61 10.68
C LEU A 65 -14.22 -15.95 11.38
N GLY A 66 -14.37 -17.03 10.62
CA GLY A 66 -14.65 -18.36 11.15
C GLY A 66 -13.44 -19.06 11.77
N GLN A 67 -12.23 -18.72 11.33
CA GLN A 67 -10.97 -19.31 11.77
C GLN A 67 -10.02 -18.27 12.40
N ALA A 68 -10.60 -17.32 13.15
CA ALA A 68 -9.94 -16.19 13.78
C ALA A 68 -8.72 -16.51 14.65
N THR A 69 -8.63 -17.74 15.15
CA THR A 69 -7.54 -18.20 16.03
C THR A 69 -6.56 -19.14 15.35
N ASN A 70 -6.81 -19.52 14.08
CA ASN A 70 -5.96 -20.46 13.35
C ASN A 70 -4.86 -19.69 12.60
N PRO A 71 -3.59 -19.74 13.06
CA PRO A 71 -2.51 -18.93 12.51
C PRO A 71 -2.27 -19.21 11.02
N THR A 72 -2.42 -20.47 10.59
CA THR A 72 -2.19 -20.90 9.21
C THR A 72 -3.18 -20.28 8.24
N VAL A 73 -4.46 -20.25 8.62
CA VAL A 73 -5.52 -19.65 7.80
C VAL A 73 -5.28 -18.15 7.68
N ILE A 74 -5.04 -17.48 8.81
CA ILE A 74 -4.80 -16.04 8.86
C ILE A 74 -3.63 -15.63 7.96
N GLN A 75 -2.49 -16.32 8.07
CA GLN A 75 -1.32 -16.02 7.23
C GLN A 75 -1.64 -16.10 5.73
N SER A 76 -2.47 -17.05 5.30
CA SER A 76 -2.83 -17.20 3.89
C SER A 76 -3.59 -15.99 3.31
N HIS A 77 -4.33 -15.24 4.15
CA HIS A 77 -5.08 -14.07 3.75
C HIS A 77 -4.38 -12.73 4.08
N LEU A 78 -3.38 -12.69 4.97
CA LEU A 78 -2.66 -11.45 5.32
C LEU A 78 -2.06 -10.75 4.10
N LYS A 79 -1.52 -11.54 3.16
CA LYS A 79 -1.00 -11.03 1.87
C LYS A 79 -2.04 -10.30 1.01
N LYS A 80 -3.33 -10.58 1.22
CA LYS A 80 -4.43 -9.90 0.51
C LYS A 80 -4.83 -8.58 1.22
N LEU A 81 -4.59 -8.49 2.53
CA LEU A 81 -4.99 -7.34 3.36
C LEU A 81 -3.91 -6.25 3.43
N PHE A 82 -2.65 -6.64 3.45
CA PHE A 82 -1.50 -5.74 3.58
C PHE A 82 -0.63 -5.80 2.33
N ALA A 83 -0.04 -4.66 1.95
CA ALA A 83 0.78 -4.59 0.74
C ALA A 83 2.11 -5.35 0.88
N GLY A 84 2.84 -5.12 1.98
CA GLY A 84 4.18 -5.69 2.20
C GLY A 84 4.26 -6.88 3.16
N ILE A 85 3.18 -7.20 3.89
CA ILE A 85 3.19 -8.33 4.84
C ILE A 85 2.78 -9.60 4.10
N HIS A 86 3.74 -10.49 3.87
CA HIS A 86 3.50 -11.82 3.32
C HIS A 86 3.10 -12.83 4.40
N SER A 87 3.82 -12.79 5.53
CA SER A 87 3.55 -13.61 6.71
C SER A 87 3.96 -12.88 7.98
N VAL A 88 3.65 -13.46 9.14
CA VAL A 88 3.97 -12.90 10.46
C VAL A 88 4.61 -13.97 11.35
N VAL A 89 5.50 -13.57 12.24
CA VAL A 89 6.13 -14.46 13.22
C VAL A 89 5.32 -14.44 14.51
N PHE A 90 4.95 -15.62 14.98
CA PHE A 90 4.24 -15.79 16.24
C PHE A 90 5.23 -16.11 17.37
N ASP A 91 4.83 -15.81 18.61
CA ASP A 91 5.52 -16.31 19.80
C ASP A 91 5.35 -17.83 19.96
N GLU A 92 6.10 -18.44 20.89
CA GLU A 92 6.09 -19.89 21.12
C GLU A 92 4.68 -20.44 21.45
N GLN A 93 3.83 -19.60 22.03
CA GLN A 93 2.46 -19.96 22.45
C GLN A 93 1.41 -19.62 21.38
N CYS A 94 1.79 -19.05 20.23
CA CYS A 94 0.89 -18.53 19.19
C CYS A 94 -0.20 -17.58 19.72
N GLN A 95 0.13 -16.78 20.73
CA GLN A 95 -0.76 -15.77 21.32
C GLN A 95 -0.43 -14.36 20.85
N HIS A 96 0.81 -14.12 20.42
CA HIS A 96 1.27 -12.80 20.00
C HIS A 96 1.99 -12.83 18.67
N ILE A 97 1.84 -11.76 17.90
CA ILE A 97 2.66 -11.47 16.71
C ILE A 97 3.86 -10.65 17.15
N VAL A 98 5.05 -11.11 16.77
CA VAL A 98 6.36 -10.56 17.17
C VAL A 98 7.04 -9.83 16.02
N ALA A 99 6.83 -10.26 14.79
CA ALA A 99 7.45 -9.66 13.61
C ALA A 99 6.58 -9.81 12.37
N MET A 100 6.80 -8.94 11.38
CA MET A 100 6.22 -9.04 10.04
C MET A 100 7.30 -9.45 9.03
N CYS A 101 6.91 -10.26 8.05
CA CYS A 101 7.81 -10.81 7.03
C CYS A 101 7.37 -10.40 5.62
N SER A 102 8.33 -9.98 4.78
CA SER A 102 8.09 -9.76 3.35
C SER A 102 8.11 -11.07 2.55
N LEU A 103 7.70 -11.00 1.29
CA LEU A 103 7.77 -12.14 0.36
C LEU A 103 9.21 -12.62 0.14
N GLU A 104 10.16 -11.69 0.13
CA GLU A 104 11.59 -11.91 -0.09
C GLU A 104 12.33 -12.39 1.16
N GLY A 105 11.63 -12.53 2.30
CA GLY A 105 12.20 -12.97 3.57
C GLY A 105 12.74 -11.86 4.47
N GLU A 106 12.44 -10.58 4.19
CA GLU A 106 12.79 -9.49 5.11
C GLU A 106 11.92 -9.55 6.37
N ILE A 107 12.56 -9.71 7.52
CA ILE A 107 11.90 -9.78 8.83
C ILE A 107 12.03 -8.44 9.54
N VAL A 108 10.90 -7.86 9.94
CA VAL A 108 10.83 -6.62 10.72
C VAL A 108 10.20 -6.90 12.07
N PRO A 109 10.98 -6.89 13.17
CA PRO A 109 10.45 -7.02 14.51
C PRO A 109 9.51 -5.87 14.84
N LEU A 110 8.34 -6.20 15.41
CA LEU A 110 7.43 -5.20 15.95
C LEU A 110 7.99 -4.65 17.26
N ARG A 111 7.77 -3.37 17.50
CA ARG A 111 8.22 -2.73 18.75
C ARG A 111 7.41 -3.25 19.94
N ASN A 112 6.10 -3.36 19.78
CA ASN A 112 5.20 -3.97 20.75
C ASN A 112 4.57 -5.23 20.16
N LEU A 113 4.36 -6.23 21.02
CA LEU A 113 3.70 -7.47 20.63
C LEU A 113 2.21 -7.22 20.39
N VAL A 114 1.67 -7.74 19.30
CA VAL A 114 0.23 -7.66 18.99
C VAL A 114 -0.45 -8.93 19.46
N ARG A 115 -1.46 -8.80 20.33
CA ARG A 115 -2.16 -9.96 20.92
C ARG A 115 -3.25 -10.47 19.97
N ILE A 116 -3.24 -11.78 19.72
CA ILE A 116 -4.29 -12.44 18.94
C ILE A 116 -5.50 -12.65 19.84
N SER A 117 -6.66 -12.21 19.36
CA SER A 117 -7.95 -12.39 20.03
C SER A 117 -8.97 -13.02 19.09
N SER A 118 -10.13 -13.42 19.61
CA SER A 118 -11.22 -13.97 18.79
C SER A 118 -11.86 -12.95 17.85
N LEU A 119 -11.69 -11.65 18.10
CA LEU A 119 -12.21 -10.57 17.28
C LEU A 119 -11.11 -10.14 16.29
N VAL A 120 -11.24 -10.61 15.05
CA VAL A 120 -10.18 -10.46 14.03
C VAL A 120 -9.96 -9.01 13.63
N GLU A 121 -11.04 -8.25 13.54
CA GLU A 121 -11.02 -6.82 13.25
C GLU A 121 -10.18 -6.02 14.26
N MET A 122 -10.18 -6.41 15.53
CA MET A 122 -9.51 -5.67 16.60
C MET A 122 -7.99 -5.85 16.50
N TRP A 123 -7.52 -7.10 16.46
CA TRP A 123 -6.08 -7.35 16.43
C TRP A 123 -5.46 -7.00 15.06
N LEU A 124 -6.21 -7.09 13.95
CA LEU A 124 -5.74 -6.59 12.64
C LEU A 124 -5.61 -5.06 12.63
N SER A 125 -6.52 -4.35 13.31
CA SER A 125 -6.42 -2.91 13.49
C SER A 125 -5.20 -2.55 14.34
N GLU A 126 -4.97 -3.26 15.45
CA GLU A 126 -3.77 -3.11 16.29
C GLU A 126 -2.49 -3.38 15.49
N LEU A 127 -2.44 -4.45 14.69
CA LEU A 127 -1.33 -4.75 13.80
C LEU A 127 -1.06 -3.61 12.82
N SER A 128 -2.11 -3.04 12.21
CA SER A 128 -1.95 -1.92 11.28
C SER A 128 -1.41 -0.65 11.95
N VAL A 129 -1.74 -0.40 13.22
CA VAL A 129 -1.23 0.74 13.98
C VAL A 129 0.21 0.47 14.41
N GLU A 130 0.48 -0.69 14.98
CA GLU A 130 1.81 -1.08 15.47
C GLU A 130 2.84 -1.16 14.34
N MET A 131 2.44 -1.63 13.15
CA MET A 131 3.27 -1.57 11.95
C MET A 131 3.75 -0.13 11.65
N LYS A 132 2.83 0.85 11.67
CA LYS A 132 3.15 2.25 11.37
C LYS A 132 4.07 2.84 12.44
N GLU A 133 3.76 2.60 13.72
CA GLU A 133 4.57 3.08 14.85
C GLU A 133 5.97 2.46 14.87
N THR A 134 6.08 1.16 14.57
CA THR A 134 7.36 0.46 14.42
C THR A 134 8.20 1.09 13.32
N LEU A 135 7.64 1.29 12.12
CA LEU A 135 8.36 1.90 11.00
C LEU A 135 8.76 3.36 11.28
N LYS A 136 7.87 4.15 11.90
CA LYS A 136 8.17 5.54 12.31
C LYS A 136 9.34 5.59 13.29
N HIS A 137 9.36 4.67 14.26
CA HIS A 137 10.45 4.56 15.22
C HIS A 137 11.77 4.13 14.56
N LEU A 138 11.74 3.10 13.71
CA LEU A 138 12.92 2.62 12.99
C LEU A 138 13.53 3.70 12.09
N LEU A 139 12.70 4.53 11.44
CA LEU A 139 13.18 5.67 10.66
C LEU A 139 13.97 6.67 11.52
N TYR A 140 13.42 7.01 12.68
CA TYR A 140 14.08 7.94 13.60
C TYR A 140 15.42 7.37 14.12
N GLU A 141 15.45 6.09 14.48
CA GLU A 141 16.69 5.41 14.89
C GLU A 141 17.73 5.39 13.76
N CYS A 142 17.30 5.04 12.54
CA CYS A 142 18.16 4.95 11.36
C CYS A 142 18.80 6.30 11.03
N LEU A 143 18.03 7.38 11.04
CA LEU A 143 18.55 8.74 10.81
C LEU A 143 19.54 9.18 11.90
N SER A 144 19.25 8.86 13.16
CA SER A 144 20.17 9.13 14.28
C SER A 144 21.48 8.33 14.16
N ALA A 145 21.42 7.09 13.68
CA ALA A 145 22.59 6.28 13.42
C ALA A 145 23.40 6.79 12.21
N GLY A 146 22.71 7.23 11.15
CA GLY A 146 23.33 7.80 9.95
C GLY A 146 24.12 9.08 10.21
N ARG A 147 23.60 9.96 11.07
CA ARG A 147 24.34 11.16 11.51
C ARG A 147 25.64 10.83 12.27
N LYS A 148 25.78 9.61 12.79
CA LYS A 148 26.99 9.11 13.48
C LYS A 148 27.89 8.26 12.56
N GLY A 149 27.51 8.03 11.30
CA GLY A 149 28.24 7.18 10.36
C GLY A 149 28.13 5.67 10.62
N ASN A 150 27.18 5.23 11.46
CA ASN A 150 27.10 3.84 11.95
C ASN A 150 25.80 3.14 11.48
N VAL A 151 25.41 3.28 10.21
CA VAL A 151 24.23 2.57 9.69
C VAL A 151 24.63 1.16 9.31
N ASP A 152 24.03 0.17 9.97
CA ASP A 152 24.10 -1.23 9.58
C ASP A 152 22.90 -1.57 8.68
N PRO A 153 23.10 -1.85 7.37
CA PRO A 153 22.02 -2.19 6.45
C PRO A 153 21.28 -3.51 6.81
N SER A 154 21.90 -4.38 7.61
CA SER A 154 21.25 -5.63 8.03
C SER A 154 20.12 -5.37 9.03
N ARG A 155 20.27 -4.36 9.91
CA ARG A 155 19.36 -4.05 11.01
C ARG A 155 18.04 -3.40 10.58
N TYR A 156 18.05 -2.62 9.51
CA TYR A 156 16.88 -1.85 9.09
C TYR A 156 16.24 -2.45 7.82
N PRO A 157 14.91 -2.39 7.68
CA PRO A 157 14.25 -2.81 6.45
C PRO A 157 14.60 -1.87 5.29
N SER A 158 14.57 -2.40 4.07
CA SER A 158 14.91 -1.68 2.84
C SER A 158 14.17 -0.35 2.68
N GLN A 159 12.87 -0.36 2.98
CA GLN A 159 12.00 0.81 2.95
C GLN A 159 12.54 1.96 3.82
N ILE A 160 13.03 1.64 5.03
CA ILE A 160 13.53 2.63 5.99
C ILE A 160 14.92 3.13 5.59
N LEU A 161 15.79 2.25 5.11
CA LEU A 161 17.11 2.63 4.60
C LEU A 161 16.97 3.64 3.46
N CYS A 162 16.13 3.34 2.46
CA CYS A 162 15.91 4.23 1.32
C CYS A 162 15.30 5.56 1.74
N LEU A 163 14.32 5.54 2.65
CA LEU A 163 13.69 6.77 3.12
C LEU A 163 14.65 7.64 3.94
N ALA A 164 15.47 7.04 4.80
CA ALA A 164 16.48 7.77 5.58
C ALA A 164 17.52 8.44 4.67
N GLU A 165 17.98 7.71 3.65
CA GLU A 165 18.90 8.21 2.64
C GLU A 165 18.32 9.37 1.83
N GLN A 166 17.04 9.31 1.45
CA GLN A 166 16.38 10.40 0.73
C GLN A 166 16.18 11.67 1.58
N ILE A 167 15.93 11.51 2.89
CA ILE A 167 15.87 12.64 3.83
C ILE A 167 17.26 13.28 3.98
N GLN A 168 18.30 12.47 4.18
CA GLN A 168 19.67 12.96 4.28
C GLN A 168 20.10 13.67 2.99
N PHE A 169 19.82 13.08 1.83
CA PHE A 169 20.10 13.69 0.54
C PHE A 169 19.42 15.05 0.39
N THR A 170 18.15 15.17 0.81
CA THR A 170 17.43 16.45 0.79
C THR A 170 18.12 17.50 1.68
N GLU A 171 18.51 17.12 2.91
CA GLU A 171 19.24 18.00 3.85
C GLU A 171 20.62 18.40 3.31
N ASP A 172 21.35 17.48 2.69
CA ASP A 172 22.70 17.70 2.17
C ASP A 172 22.70 18.56 0.90
N VAL A 173 21.74 18.38 -0.02
CA VAL A 173 21.59 19.26 -1.19
C VAL A 173 21.26 20.69 -0.77
N GLU A 174 20.34 20.88 0.17
CA GLU A 174 19.96 22.22 0.63
C GLU A 174 21.09 22.92 1.40
N ARG A 175 21.91 22.16 2.14
CA ARG A 175 23.15 22.66 2.73
C ARG A 175 24.15 23.02 1.65
N ALA A 176 24.31 22.16 0.66
CA ALA A 176 25.30 22.35 -0.39
C ALA A 176 25.00 23.52 -1.33
N LEU A 177 23.72 23.81 -1.54
CA LEU A 177 23.27 25.01 -2.25
C LEU A 177 23.63 26.30 -1.49
N LYS A 178 23.51 26.29 -0.15
CA LYS A 178 23.88 27.44 0.70
C LYS A 178 25.39 27.65 0.76
N GLU A 179 26.16 26.57 0.79
CA GLU A 179 27.63 26.58 0.88
C GLU A 179 28.32 26.65 -0.49
N GLN A 180 27.56 26.55 -1.59
CA GLN A 180 28.05 26.50 -2.98
C GLN A 180 29.06 25.36 -3.25
N ASN A 181 28.83 24.18 -2.67
CA ASN A 181 29.72 23.02 -2.76
C ASN A 181 29.02 21.79 -3.40
N LEU A 182 28.06 22.01 -4.30
CA LEU A 182 27.34 20.93 -5.00
C LEU A 182 28.28 19.94 -5.75
N GLN A 183 29.42 20.40 -6.26
CA GLN A 183 30.40 19.52 -6.91
C GLN A 183 31.04 18.54 -5.91
N GLN A 184 31.26 18.98 -4.66
CA GLN A 184 31.79 18.12 -3.61
C GLN A 184 30.75 17.05 -3.23
N LEU A 185 29.47 17.42 -3.12
CA LEU A 185 28.39 16.48 -2.88
C LEU A 185 28.27 15.43 -4.00
N GLU A 186 28.45 15.82 -5.27
CA GLU A 186 28.47 14.89 -6.40
C GLU A 186 29.58 13.83 -6.28
N LEU A 187 30.78 14.24 -5.84
CA LEU A 187 31.91 13.33 -5.59
C LEU A 187 31.63 12.39 -4.42
N GLU A 188 31.04 12.88 -3.33
CA GLU A 188 30.68 12.08 -2.16
C GLU A 188 29.64 11.01 -2.51
N LEU A 189 28.61 11.38 -3.27
CA LEU A 189 27.60 10.43 -3.77
C LEU A 189 28.21 9.39 -4.72
N SER A 190 29.16 9.80 -5.56
CA SER A 190 29.86 8.89 -6.48
C SER A 190 30.75 7.89 -5.71
N ALA A 191 31.46 8.36 -4.68
CA ALA A 191 32.24 7.50 -3.78
C ALA A 191 31.34 6.54 -2.99
N LYS A 192 30.17 7.01 -2.52
CA LYS A 192 29.17 6.16 -1.85
C LYS A 192 28.60 5.08 -2.79
N LEU A 193 28.34 5.44 -4.05
CA LEU A 193 27.93 4.49 -5.08
C LEU A 193 29.02 3.43 -5.31
N GLU A 194 30.26 3.85 -5.50
CA GLU A 194 31.40 2.94 -5.67
C GLU A 194 31.52 1.98 -4.48
N HIS A 195 31.44 2.51 -3.26
CA HIS A 195 31.43 1.70 -2.04
C HIS A 195 30.34 0.62 -2.09
N TYR A 196 29.08 0.97 -2.36
CA TYR A 196 28.00 -0.03 -2.44
C TYR A 196 28.12 -1.01 -3.61
N THR A 197 28.79 -0.65 -4.71
CA THR A 197 29.08 -1.59 -5.80
C THR A 197 30.27 -2.51 -5.52
N THR A 198 31.20 -2.09 -4.66
CA THR A 198 32.38 -2.87 -4.27
C THR A 198 32.15 -3.78 -3.07
N VAL A 199 31.10 -3.53 -2.27
CA VAL A 199 30.64 -4.47 -1.24
C VAL A 199 30.23 -5.75 -1.97
N ASP A 200 31.17 -6.70 -1.98
CA ASP A 200 31.14 -7.94 -2.72
C ASP A 200 29.83 -8.70 -2.47
N THR A 201 28.95 -8.70 -3.49
CA THR A 201 27.78 -9.58 -3.56
C THR A 201 28.16 -11.00 -4.03
N SER A 202 29.44 -11.35 -4.01
CA SER A 202 30.03 -12.56 -4.59
C SER A 202 29.94 -13.81 -3.72
N SER A 203 29.21 -13.78 -2.60
CA SER A 203 28.68 -15.02 -2.03
C SER A 203 27.51 -15.48 -2.89
N ASP A 204 27.82 -16.28 -3.91
CA ASP A 204 26.88 -17.09 -4.70
C ASP A 204 26.20 -18.20 -3.85
N ASP A 205 26.24 -18.07 -2.52
CA ASP A 205 25.43 -18.80 -1.55
C ASP A 205 23.99 -18.26 -1.62
N GLN A 206 23.31 -18.54 -2.72
CA GLN A 206 21.86 -18.39 -2.88
C GLN A 206 21.05 -19.19 -1.84
N ALA A 207 21.72 -19.98 -1.00
CA ALA A 207 21.11 -20.78 0.05
C ALA A 207 20.76 -19.98 1.33
N ASN A 208 21.41 -18.84 1.61
CA ASN A 208 21.14 -18.05 2.81
C ASN A 208 20.21 -16.87 2.53
N SER A 209 18.97 -16.96 3.05
CA SER A 209 17.92 -15.95 2.88
C SER A 209 18.30 -14.55 3.40
N GLU A 210 19.19 -14.45 4.41
CA GLU A 210 19.62 -13.14 4.94
C GLU A 210 20.55 -12.42 3.95
N THR A 211 21.44 -13.15 3.30
CA THR A 211 22.35 -12.62 2.29
C THR A 211 21.58 -12.14 1.06
N SER A 212 20.56 -12.88 0.62
CA SER A 212 19.74 -12.47 -0.52
C SER A 212 18.92 -11.20 -0.23
N VAL A 213 18.36 -11.06 0.97
CA VAL A 213 17.66 -9.84 1.40
C VAL A 213 18.60 -8.65 1.44
N LEU A 214 19.81 -8.80 1.96
CA LEU A 214 20.81 -7.72 1.98
C LEU A 214 21.17 -7.26 0.56
N GLN A 215 21.33 -8.19 -0.39
CA GLN A 215 21.57 -7.85 -1.79
C GLN A 215 20.42 -7.04 -2.40
N LEU A 216 19.16 -7.38 -2.07
CA LEU A 216 18.00 -6.62 -2.53
C LEU A 216 17.97 -5.20 -1.95
N LYS A 217 18.29 -5.05 -0.66
CA LYS A 217 18.44 -3.75 0.01
C LYS A 217 19.49 -2.88 -0.69
N LEU A 218 20.67 -3.44 -0.95
CA LEU A 218 21.76 -2.72 -1.62
C LEU A 218 21.37 -2.31 -3.05
N LYS A 219 20.75 -3.21 -3.83
CA LYS A 219 20.25 -2.88 -5.17
C LYS A 219 19.26 -1.72 -5.14
N ALA A 220 18.34 -1.70 -4.17
CA ALA A 220 17.36 -0.63 -4.02
C ALA A 220 18.00 0.73 -3.65
N LEU A 221 19.06 0.72 -2.84
CA LEU A 221 19.83 1.91 -2.48
C LEU A 221 20.68 2.44 -3.64
N ILE A 222 21.31 1.55 -4.40
CA ILE A 222 22.11 1.89 -5.58
C ILE A 222 21.27 2.65 -6.61
N LEU A 223 20.04 2.20 -6.88
CA LEU A 223 19.13 2.88 -7.81
C LEU A 223 18.80 4.31 -7.35
N ASP A 224 18.55 4.52 -6.06
CA ASP A 224 18.29 5.84 -5.51
C ASP A 224 19.51 6.75 -5.62
N ILE A 225 20.71 6.24 -5.34
CA ILE A 225 21.95 7.03 -5.44
C ILE A 225 22.23 7.44 -6.89
N ILE A 226 22.01 6.53 -7.86
CA ILE A 226 22.15 6.86 -9.28
C ILE A 226 21.19 8.01 -9.67
N HIS A 227 19.95 7.97 -9.18
CA HIS A 227 19.00 9.06 -9.40
C HIS A 227 19.49 10.36 -8.74
N ASN A 228 19.92 10.31 -7.48
CA ASN A 228 20.43 11.46 -6.73
C ASN A 228 21.63 12.12 -7.42
N ILE A 229 22.59 11.33 -7.93
CA ILE A 229 23.72 11.84 -8.73
C ILE A 229 23.23 12.56 -9.99
N SER A 230 22.25 11.98 -10.69
CA SER A 230 21.65 12.62 -11.88
C SER A 230 20.99 13.95 -11.53
N VAL A 231 20.28 14.03 -10.40
CA VAL A 231 19.68 15.29 -9.91
C VAL A 231 20.75 16.33 -9.62
N VAL A 232 21.80 16.00 -8.87
CA VAL A 232 22.90 16.93 -8.55
C VAL A 232 23.60 17.42 -9.82
N LYS A 233 23.88 16.53 -10.78
CA LYS A 233 24.44 16.90 -12.08
C LYS A 233 23.56 17.91 -12.83
N GLN A 234 22.24 17.71 -12.84
CA GLN A 234 21.31 18.65 -13.45
C GLN A 234 21.30 20.01 -12.74
N LEU A 235 21.38 20.03 -11.40
CA LEU A 235 21.47 21.27 -10.62
C LEU A 235 22.78 22.02 -10.90
N ASN A 236 23.90 21.30 -10.99
CA ASN A 236 25.21 21.84 -11.36
C ASN A 236 25.19 22.46 -12.76
N GLN A 237 24.65 21.75 -13.75
CA GLN A 237 24.52 22.23 -15.14
C GLN A 237 23.62 23.46 -15.25
N ALA A 238 22.57 23.53 -14.42
CA ALA A 238 21.65 24.67 -14.37
C ALA A 238 22.20 25.86 -13.57
N GLY A 239 23.36 25.74 -12.92
CA GLY A 239 23.97 26.83 -12.13
C GLY A 239 23.10 27.27 -10.95
N VAL A 240 22.42 26.33 -10.29
CA VAL A 240 21.48 26.63 -9.20
C VAL A 240 22.23 27.03 -7.93
N THR A 241 21.88 28.18 -7.36
CA THR A 241 22.54 28.75 -6.17
C THR A 241 21.62 28.90 -4.96
N SER A 242 20.34 28.57 -5.09
CA SER A 242 19.35 28.73 -4.03
C SER A 242 18.43 27.52 -3.95
N ALA A 243 18.08 27.13 -2.72
CA ALA A 243 17.04 26.12 -2.46
C ALA A 243 15.65 26.58 -2.91
N ASP A 244 15.44 27.88 -3.17
CA ASP A 244 14.19 28.39 -3.73
C ASP A 244 14.09 28.24 -5.25
N ALA A 245 15.16 27.82 -5.92
CA ALA A 245 15.17 27.65 -7.36
C ALA A 245 14.21 26.55 -7.80
N TRP A 246 13.50 26.81 -8.90
CA TRP A 246 12.54 25.87 -9.49
C TRP A 246 13.16 24.50 -9.82
N ALA A 247 14.40 24.47 -10.28
CA ALA A 247 15.10 23.24 -10.64
C ALA A 247 15.31 22.29 -9.44
N TRP A 248 15.36 22.82 -8.21
CA TRP A 248 15.34 22.02 -6.97
C TRP A 248 13.92 21.74 -6.50
N LYS A 249 13.06 22.77 -6.44
CA LYS A 249 11.67 22.62 -5.98
C LYS A 249 10.84 21.64 -6.81
N LYS A 250 11.16 21.45 -8.09
CA LYS A 250 10.50 20.46 -8.96
C LYS A 250 10.76 19.01 -8.52
N GLN A 251 11.84 18.75 -7.78
CA GLN A 251 12.20 17.41 -7.31
C GLN A 251 11.29 17.00 -6.13
N LEU A 252 11.10 15.69 -5.98
CA LEU A 252 10.42 15.12 -4.82
C LEU A 252 11.40 15.13 -3.64
N ARG A 253 11.03 15.80 -2.56
CA ARG A 253 11.90 16.09 -1.41
C ARG A 253 11.31 15.50 -0.14
N PHE A 254 12.16 14.99 0.74
CA PHE A 254 11.74 14.33 1.98
C PHE A 254 12.35 15.05 3.18
N TYR A 255 11.52 15.34 4.18
CA TYR A 255 11.93 16.08 5.37
C TYR A 255 11.50 15.34 6.62
N MET A 256 12.31 15.39 7.66
CA MET A 256 11.89 14.97 8.99
C MET A 256 11.18 16.13 9.69
N GLY A 257 9.88 15.96 9.95
CA GLY A 257 9.05 16.90 10.69
C GLY A 257 9.39 16.96 12.18
N THR A 258 8.92 18.02 12.85
CA THR A 258 9.13 18.23 14.29
C THR A 258 8.47 17.15 15.17
N ASP A 259 7.41 16.51 14.65
CA ASP A 259 6.67 15.41 15.26
C ASP A 259 7.32 14.03 15.01
N LYS A 260 8.54 14.01 14.47
CA LYS A 260 9.26 12.83 13.99
C LYS A 260 8.52 12.09 12.87
N GLY A 261 7.57 12.73 12.20
CA GLY A 261 6.91 12.24 10.99
C GLY A 261 7.68 12.66 9.75
N CYS A 262 7.71 11.81 8.72
CA CYS A 262 8.28 12.17 7.43
C CYS A 262 7.27 12.97 6.61
N LEU A 263 7.72 14.11 6.10
CA LEU A 263 6.99 14.99 5.19
C LEU A 263 7.57 14.87 3.78
N ILE A 264 6.72 14.92 2.78
CA ILE A 264 7.05 14.79 1.37
C ILE A 264 6.62 16.07 0.69
N HIS A 265 7.55 16.78 0.05
CA HIS A 265 7.27 18.02 -0.65
C HIS A 265 7.60 17.87 -2.14
N MET A 266 6.72 18.40 -2.99
CA MET A 266 6.98 18.55 -4.42
C MET A 266 6.40 19.89 -4.88
N VAL A 267 7.28 20.81 -5.27
CA VAL A 267 6.94 22.24 -5.44
C VAL A 267 6.31 22.79 -4.15
N ASP A 268 5.04 23.20 -4.20
CA ASP A 268 4.30 23.75 -3.06
C ASP A 268 3.42 22.70 -2.38
N ALA A 269 3.27 21.52 -2.99
CA ALA A 269 2.47 20.43 -2.46
C ALA A 269 3.20 19.73 -1.31
N GLN A 270 2.50 19.53 -0.19
CA GLN A 270 3.02 18.89 1.01
C GLN A 270 2.14 17.72 1.41
N PHE A 271 2.76 16.59 1.75
CA PHE A 271 2.06 15.37 2.16
C PHE A 271 2.79 14.69 3.31
N SER A 272 2.06 14.01 4.18
CA SER A 272 2.64 13.14 5.20
C SER A 272 2.88 11.74 4.62
N TYR A 273 4.03 11.15 4.94
CA TYR A 273 4.31 9.74 4.69
C TYR A 273 3.44 8.87 5.60
N THR A 274 2.76 7.85 5.08
CA THR A 274 1.75 7.10 5.86
C THR A 274 2.23 5.80 6.51
N TYR A 275 3.50 5.42 6.30
CA TYR A 275 4.14 4.27 6.95
C TYR A 275 3.44 2.92 6.71
N GLU A 276 2.82 2.70 5.56
CA GLU A 276 2.41 1.36 5.12
C GLU A 276 3.67 0.56 4.74
N TYR A 277 3.84 -0.63 5.33
CA TYR A 277 4.96 -1.51 4.98
C TYR A 277 4.81 -2.03 3.55
N GLN A 278 5.84 -1.83 2.73
CA GLN A 278 5.88 -2.22 1.31
C GLN A 278 6.75 -3.47 1.05
N GLY A 279 7.58 -3.88 2.01
CA GLY A 279 8.59 -4.91 1.79
C GLY A 279 9.67 -4.50 0.77
N ASN A 280 10.34 -5.47 0.15
CA ASN A 280 11.39 -5.26 -0.85
C ASN A 280 10.80 -5.13 -2.27
N ALA A 281 9.90 -4.17 -2.46
CA ALA A 281 9.27 -3.95 -3.76
C ALA A 281 10.29 -3.47 -4.82
N ALA A 282 10.16 -3.99 -6.03
CA ALA A 282 11.00 -3.58 -7.16
C ALA A 282 10.78 -2.08 -7.48
N LYS A 283 11.87 -1.31 -7.52
CA LYS A 283 11.83 0.10 -7.87
C LYS A 283 11.84 0.29 -9.39
N LEU A 284 11.11 1.30 -9.84
CA LEU A 284 11.20 1.77 -11.22
C LEU A 284 12.43 2.66 -11.39
N VAL A 285 13.07 2.55 -12.55
CA VAL A 285 14.14 3.48 -12.92
C VAL A 285 13.52 4.86 -13.17
N HIS A 286 14.06 5.88 -12.50
CA HIS A 286 13.63 7.25 -12.70
C HIS A 286 13.95 7.72 -14.13
N THR A 287 12.96 8.28 -14.79
CA THR A 287 13.07 8.88 -16.12
C THR A 287 12.45 10.28 -16.13
N PRO A 288 12.79 11.14 -17.11
CA PRO A 288 12.11 12.44 -17.23
C PRO A 288 10.58 12.33 -17.35
N LEU A 289 10.06 11.20 -17.84
CA LEU A 289 8.63 10.95 -17.93
C LEU A 289 8.01 10.68 -16.55
N THR A 290 8.70 9.94 -15.67
CA THR A 290 8.22 9.72 -14.29
C THR A 290 8.21 11.03 -13.51
N ASP A 291 9.21 11.90 -13.69
CA ASP A 291 9.25 13.22 -13.02
C ASP A 291 8.05 14.08 -13.41
N LYS A 292 7.70 14.10 -14.71
CA LYS A 292 6.52 14.81 -15.19
C LYS A 292 5.23 14.22 -14.62
N CYS A 293 5.15 12.89 -14.55
CA CYS A 293 4.00 12.19 -13.98
C CYS A 293 3.83 12.55 -12.50
N TYR A 294 4.89 12.43 -11.70
CA TYR A 294 4.87 12.72 -10.26
C TYR A 294 4.52 14.18 -9.99
N LEU A 295 5.09 15.12 -10.75
CA LEU A 295 4.76 16.53 -10.63
C LEU A 295 3.26 16.76 -10.87
N THR A 296 2.72 16.21 -11.95
CA THR A 296 1.31 16.41 -12.32
C THR A 296 0.37 15.81 -11.27
N LEU A 297 0.66 14.59 -10.80
CA LEU A 297 -0.14 13.89 -9.79
C LEU A 297 -0.11 14.61 -8.44
N THR A 298 1.06 15.06 -7.98
CA THR A 298 1.19 15.79 -6.71
C THR A 298 0.45 17.12 -6.74
N GLN A 299 0.51 17.87 -7.84
CA GLN A 299 -0.26 19.11 -7.97
C GLN A 299 -1.77 18.84 -8.02
N ALA A 300 -2.22 17.80 -8.74
CA ALA A 300 -3.64 17.41 -8.76
C ALA A 300 -4.14 17.06 -7.36
N MET A 301 -3.38 16.28 -6.59
CA MET A 301 -3.73 15.93 -5.21
C MET A 301 -3.79 17.15 -4.29
N MET A 302 -2.86 18.11 -4.44
CA MET A 302 -2.89 19.37 -3.68
C MET A 302 -4.17 20.17 -3.96
N MET A 303 -4.69 20.11 -5.20
CA MET A 303 -5.95 20.75 -5.59
C MET A 303 -7.19 19.94 -5.19
N GLY A 304 -7.03 18.81 -4.50
CA GLY A 304 -8.13 17.90 -4.14
C GLY A 304 -8.76 17.21 -5.35
N LEU A 305 -7.98 16.96 -6.40
CA LEU A 305 -8.40 16.29 -7.63
C LEU A 305 -7.70 14.93 -7.78
N GLY A 306 -8.32 14.06 -8.59
CA GLY A 306 -7.68 12.85 -9.09
C GLY A 306 -6.71 13.12 -10.24
N GLY A 307 -5.88 12.14 -10.57
CA GLY A 307 -4.99 12.17 -11.73
C GLY A 307 -5.37 11.16 -12.80
N ASN A 308 -5.27 11.54 -14.07
CA ASN A 308 -5.51 10.65 -15.21
C ASN A 308 -4.26 10.55 -16.11
N PRO A 309 -3.28 9.69 -15.78
CA PRO A 309 -2.18 9.40 -16.68
C PRO A 309 -2.71 8.59 -17.87
N TYR A 310 -2.67 9.17 -19.07
CA TYR A 310 -3.12 8.52 -20.30
C TYR A 310 -1.96 8.29 -21.27
N GLY A 311 -2.08 7.26 -22.10
CA GLY A 311 -1.05 6.89 -23.08
C GLY A 311 -1.22 5.46 -23.59
N PRO A 312 -0.43 5.05 -24.60
CA PRO A 312 -0.49 3.72 -25.20
C PRO A 312 -0.35 2.57 -24.18
N ALA A 313 -0.73 1.36 -24.60
CA ALA A 313 -0.51 0.16 -23.81
C ALA A 313 1.00 -0.06 -23.54
N GLY A 314 1.34 -0.54 -22.33
CA GLY A 314 2.72 -0.88 -21.98
C GLY A 314 3.63 0.30 -21.61
N THR A 315 3.13 1.52 -21.46
CA THR A 315 3.96 2.70 -21.11
C THR A 315 4.19 2.88 -19.60
N GLY A 316 3.87 1.89 -18.76
CA GLY A 316 4.12 1.92 -17.32
C GLY A 316 3.23 2.88 -16.51
N LYS A 317 1.99 3.13 -16.95
CA LYS A 317 1.07 4.09 -16.31
C LYS A 317 0.69 3.65 -14.89
N THR A 318 0.19 2.42 -14.79
CA THR A 318 -0.24 1.78 -13.53
C THR A 318 0.93 1.64 -12.56
N GLU A 319 2.09 1.26 -13.09
CA GLU A 319 3.33 1.09 -12.35
C GLU A 319 3.87 2.42 -11.82
N SER A 320 3.74 3.51 -12.59
CA SER A 320 4.13 4.85 -12.13
C SER A 320 3.29 5.31 -10.93
N VAL A 321 1.98 5.09 -10.94
CA VAL A 321 1.09 5.41 -9.81
C VAL A 321 1.44 4.55 -8.60
N LYS A 322 1.69 3.25 -8.81
CA LYS A 322 2.11 2.32 -7.75
C LYS A 322 3.44 2.73 -7.12
N ALA A 323 4.43 3.09 -7.94
CA ALA A 323 5.74 3.55 -7.48
C ALA A 323 5.62 4.85 -6.68
N LEU A 324 4.83 5.83 -7.14
CA LEU A 324 4.58 7.06 -6.39
C LEU A 324 3.91 6.78 -5.03
N GLY A 325 2.91 5.89 -5.00
CA GLY A 325 2.25 5.52 -3.74
C GLY A 325 3.22 4.85 -2.76
N GLY A 326 4.15 4.02 -3.25
CA GLY A 326 5.23 3.44 -2.46
C GLY A 326 6.18 4.50 -1.88
N LEU A 327 6.55 5.51 -2.66
CA LEU A 327 7.32 6.68 -2.18
C LEU A 327 6.55 7.51 -1.14
N PHE A 328 5.21 7.43 -1.14
CA PHE A 328 4.36 8.06 -0.13
C PHE A 328 4.10 7.17 1.09
N GLY A 329 4.59 5.94 1.06
CA GLY A 329 4.32 4.93 2.09
C GLY A 329 2.84 4.61 2.19
N ARG A 330 2.09 4.75 1.09
CA ARG A 330 0.65 4.51 1.00
C ARG A 330 0.37 3.16 0.36
N GLN A 331 -0.67 2.49 0.85
CA GLN A 331 -1.21 1.31 0.18
C GLN A 331 -1.84 1.72 -1.15
N VAL A 332 -1.43 1.08 -2.25
CA VAL A 332 -2.01 1.25 -3.58
C VAL A 332 -2.77 -0.01 -3.96
N LEU A 333 -4.07 0.13 -4.20
CA LEU A 333 -4.95 -0.93 -4.66
C LEU A 333 -5.23 -0.71 -6.15
N VAL A 334 -4.93 -1.73 -6.96
CA VAL A 334 -5.15 -1.68 -8.40
C VAL A 334 -6.44 -2.44 -8.71
N PHE A 335 -7.40 -1.75 -9.32
CA PHE A 335 -8.67 -2.30 -9.76
C PHE A 335 -8.69 -2.34 -11.27
N ASN A 336 -8.92 -3.52 -11.85
CA ASN A 336 -9.14 -3.64 -13.28
C ASN A 336 -10.63 -3.41 -13.56
N CYS A 337 -10.96 -2.38 -14.33
CA CYS A 337 -12.36 -2.07 -14.63
C CYS A 337 -12.83 -2.86 -15.86
N ASP A 338 -13.98 -3.50 -15.72
CA ASP A 338 -14.66 -4.20 -16.81
C ASP A 338 -16.16 -3.81 -16.87
N GLU A 339 -16.84 -4.28 -17.92
CA GLU A 339 -18.28 -4.02 -18.13
C GLU A 339 -19.17 -4.65 -17.04
N GLY A 340 -18.65 -5.57 -16.22
CA GLY A 340 -19.40 -6.26 -15.17
C GLY A 340 -19.48 -5.49 -13.85
N ILE A 341 -18.72 -4.40 -13.69
CA ILE A 341 -18.70 -3.60 -12.46
C ILE A 341 -19.92 -2.68 -12.38
N ASP A 342 -20.76 -2.89 -11.37
CA ASP A 342 -21.92 -2.05 -11.11
C ASP A 342 -21.63 -0.85 -10.18
N VAL A 343 -22.56 0.11 -10.16
CA VAL A 343 -22.45 1.34 -9.35
C VAL A 343 -22.32 1.06 -7.85
N LYS A 344 -22.96 -0.01 -7.36
CA LYS A 344 -22.90 -0.40 -5.94
C LYS A 344 -21.54 -0.94 -5.56
N SER A 345 -20.94 -1.77 -6.41
CA SER A 345 -19.58 -2.28 -6.22
C SER A 345 -18.57 -1.13 -6.21
N MET A 346 -18.67 -0.19 -7.15
CA MET A 346 -17.81 1.00 -7.16
C MET A 346 -17.96 1.85 -5.91
N GLY A 347 -19.20 2.11 -5.47
CA GLY A 347 -19.42 2.88 -4.25
C GLY A 347 -18.90 2.17 -3.00
N ARG A 348 -19.01 0.83 -2.93
CA ARG A 348 -18.39 0.03 -1.87
C ARG A 348 -16.85 0.13 -1.89
N ILE A 349 -16.24 0.10 -3.08
CA ILE A 349 -14.79 0.30 -3.24
C ILE A 349 -14.39 1.69 -2.76
N PHE A 350 -15.14 2.74 -3.12
CA PHE A 350 -14.85 4.11 -2.68
C PHE A 350 -14.98 4.28 -1.16
N VAL A 351 -16.01 3.70 -0.54
CA VAL A 351 -16.15 3.71 0.92
C VAL A 351 -14.92 3.05 1.57
N GLY A 352 -14.48 1.90 1.05
CA GLY A 352 -13.26 1.24 1.51
C GLY A 352 -12.02 2.13 1.36
N LEU A 353 -11.83 2.77 0.21
CA LEU A 353 -10.68 3.62 -0.08
C LEU A 353 -10.62 4.85 0.84
N VAL A 354 -11.75 5.54 1.02
CA VAL A 354 -11.86 6.72 1.88
C VAL A 354 -11.60 6.36 3.34
N LYS A 355 -12.18 5.26 3.84
CA LYS A 355 -11.97 4.81 5.22
C LYS A 355 -10.55 4.31 5.49
N CYS A 356 -9.91 3.65 4.52
CA CYS A 356 -8.52 3.19 4.65
C CYS A 356 -7.48 4.31 4.48
N GLY A 357 -7.82 5.38 3.75
CA GLY A 357 -6.83 6.35 3.26
C GLY A 357 -5.87 5.77 2.21
N ALA A 358 -6.30 4.72 1.50
CA ALA A 358 -5.53 4.06 0.44
C ALA A 358 -5.68 4.77 -0.90
N TRP A 359 -4.77 4.50 -1.84
CA TRP A 359 -4.90 4.96 -3.23
C TRP A 359 -5.56 3.88 -4.07
N GLY A 360 -6.63 4.26 -4.79
CA GLY A 360 -7.26 3.42 -5.80
C GLY A 360 -6.73 3.77 -7.19
N CYS A 361 -6.02 2.84 -7.83
CA CYS A 361 -5.63 2.93 -9.23
C CYS A 361 -6.61 2.11 -10.06
N PHE A 362 -7.50 2.79 -10.78
CA PHE A 362 -8.50 2.16 -11.62
C PHE A 362 -7.97 2.02 -13.05
N ASP A 363 -7.49 0.83 -13.38
CA ASP A 363 -7.01 0.49 -14.72
C ASP A 363 -8.17 0.22 -15.67
N GLU A 364 -7.98 0.54 -16.95
CA GLU A 364 -9.00 0.40 -17.99
C GLU A 364 -10.36 1.06 -17.62
N PHE A 365 -10.35 2.17 -16.87
CA PHE A 365 -11.56 2.87 -16.39
C PHE A 365 -12.53 3.24 -17.51
N ASN A 366 -12.03 3.43 -18.73
CA ASN A 366 -12.81 3.69 -19.94
C ASN A 366 -13.63 2.49 -20.45
N ARG A 367 -13.53 1.30 -19.84
CA ARG A 367 -14.34 0.11 -20.17
C ARG A 367 -15.65 0.03 -19.37
N LEU A 368 -15.84 0.89 -18.38
CA LEU A 368 -17.11 0.94 -17.65
C LEU A 368 -18.24 1.42 -18.56
N GLU A 369 -19.45 0.90 -18.33
CA GLU A 369 -20.64 1.37 -19.05
C GLU A 369 -20.89 2.87 -18.80
N GLU A 370 -21.42 3.57 -19.81
CA GLU A 370 -21.68 5.03 -19.74
C GLU A 370 -22.59 5.41 -18.56
N ALA A 371 -23.60 4.59 -18.27
CA ALA A 371 -24.51 4.81 -17.14
C ALA A 371 -23.78 4.69 -15.78
N VAL A 372 -22.84 3.75 -15.66
CA VAL A 372 -22.02 3.56 -14.46
C VAL A 372 -21.07 4.74 -14.30
N LEU A 373 -20.41 5.17 -15.38
CA LEU A 373 -19.51 6.33 -15.38
C LEU A 373 -20.22 7.60 -14.89
N SER A 374 -21.43 7.85 -15.39
CA SER A 374 -22.24 9.00 -14.97
C SER A 374 -22.54 8.95 -13.47
N ALA A 375 -22.97 7.81 -12.92
CA ALA A 375 -23.27 7.68 -11.50
C ALA A 375 -21.99 7.78 -10.63
N VAL A 376 -20.89 7.18 -11.07
CA VAL A 376 -19.59 7.22 -10.39
C VAL A 376 -19.03 8.64 -10.34
N SER A 377 -19.24 9.46 -11.39
CA SER A 377 -18.79 10.85 -11.41
C SER A 377 -19.36 11.68 -10.25
N MET A 378 -20.64 11.46 -9.90
CA MET A 378 -21.28 12.14 -8.77
C MET A 378 -20.67 11.72 -7.43
N GLN A 379 -20.31 10.43 -7.29
CA GLN A 379 -19.66 9.91 -6.09
C GLN A 379 -18.24 10.48 -5.94
N ILE A 380 -17.46 10.51 -7.03
CA ILE A 380 -16.11 11.10 -7.04
C ILE A 380 -16.18 12.59 -6.70
N GLN A 381 -17.14 13.33 -7.25
CA GLN A 381 -17.32 14.74 -6.95
C GLN A 381 -17.59 14.98 -5.46
N ALA A 382 -18.49 14.20 -4.85
CA ALA A 382 -18.77 14.31 -3.41
C ALA A 382 -17.52 14.08 -2.54
N ILE A 383 -16.67 13.11 -2.93
CA ILE A 383 -15.39 12.84 -2.26
C ILE A 383 -14.43 14.01 -2.42
N GLN A 384 -14.25 14.50 -3.66
CA GLN A 384 -13.35 15.61 -3.95
C GLN A 384 -13.77 16.90 -3.24
N ASP A 385 -15.07 17.19 -3.18
CA ASP A 385 -15.60 18.35 -2.48
C ASP A 385 -15.35 18.23 -0.97
N SER A 386 -15.48 17.03 -0.40
CA SER A 386 -15.16 16.79 1.01
C SER A 386 -13.66 16.96 1.30
N LEU A 387 -12.79 16.47 0.41
CA LEU A 387 -11.33 16.63 0.53
C LEU A 387 -10.89 18.09 0.41
N LYS A 388 -11.41 18.84 -0.56
CA LYS A 388 -11.09 20.26 -0.79
C LYS A 388 -11.48 21.16 0.38
N HIS A 389 -12.60 20.85 1.04
CA HIS A 389 -13.08 21.59 2.20
C HIS A 389 -12.57 21.01 3.53
N HIS A 390 -11.66 20.04 3.51
CA HIS A 390 -11.13 19.36 4.69
C HIS A 390 -12.23 18.88 5.66
N LYS A 391 -13.31 18.30 5.11
CA LYS A 391 -14.39 17.72 5.91
C LYS A 391 -13.94 16.40 6.52
N ASN A 392 -14.36 16.16 7.77
CA ASN A 392 -14.10 14.91 8.47
C ASN A 392 -15.10 13.79 8.13
N SER A 393 -16.20 14.12 7.46
CA SER A 393 -17.20 13.15 7.00
C SER A 393 -17.62 13.42 5.55
N CYS A 394 -18.07 12.37 4.85
CA CYS A 394 -18.46 12.42 3.45
C CYS A 394 -19.65 11.49 3.22
N GLU A 395 -20.79 12.05 2.82
CA GLU A 395 -21.95 11.23 2.50
C GLU A 395 -21.79 10.57 1.12
N LEU A 396 -21.83 9.23 1.10
CA LEU A 396 -21.79 8.41 -0.11
C LEU A 396 -22.85 7.31 -0.02
N LEU A 397 -23.63 7.13 -1.08
CA LEU A 397 -24.70 6.12 -1.14
C LEU A 397 -25.71 6.21 0.03
N GLY A 398 -25.95 7.40 0.56
CA GLY A 398 -26.84 7.62 1.71
C GLY A 398 -26.27 7.11 3.05
N LYS A 399 -24.95 6.93 3.14
CA LYS A 399 -24.20 6.64 4.37
C LYS A 399 -23.14 7.72 4.59
N GLU A 400 -22.92 8.10 5.85
CA GLU A 400 -21.87 9.05 6.27
C GLU A 400 -20.49 8.38 6.40
#